data_AF-A0A150V106-F1
#
_entry.id   AF-A0A150V106-F1
#
_cell.length_a   1.000
_cell.length_b   1.000
_cell.length_c   1.000
_cell.angle_alpha   90.00
_cell.angle_beta   90.00
_cell.angle_gamma   90.00
#
_symmetry.space_group_name_H-M   'P 1'
#
loop_
_entity.id
_entity.type
_entity.pdbx_description
1 polymer ?
#
loop_
_entity_poly.entity_id
_entity_poly.type
_entity_poly.pdbx_seq_one_letter_code
_entity_poly.pdbx_strand_id
1 'polypeptide(L)'
;EELDPSIFDYDSFYDAKATVTEAKKAAARQEAIERKPKYINNLLDAAARRKKDQLVAKERLLQREREAEGDEFADKEKFVTAAYKAQQEETRKLQEEEMRKAEEEERRRKMAGGGMQGFYKSIMDQSEKQHQEAVEAAAEMERKGGVRQTQVEKVKTDAELAAELKAKGINVHINEEGQVVDKRELLSAGLNVAPSGKHGGSRGADHLRSSNKLAQSAFQPRNAVNQQAQRERQSRMIEEQLAAHAKRQREEEEEEKARLEKAAKSQKTERDISDAKARYLARK
;
A
#
# COMPACT_ATOMS: atom_id res chain seq x y z
N GLU A 1 -9.74 39.77 -34.16
CA GLU A 1 -8.99 39.07 -33.10
C GLU A 1 -7.70 38.56 -33.72
N GLU A 2 -6.56 39.03 -33.25
CA GLU A 2 -5.27 38.40 -33.58
C GLU A 2 -5.12 37.20 -32.65
N LEU A 3 -5.21 36.00 -33.22
CA LEU A 3 -4.97 34.75 -32.49
C LEU A 3 -3.45 34.59 -32.31
N ASP A 4 -3.03 34.27 -31.08
CA ASP A 4 -1.63 33.99 -30.79
C ASP A 4 -1.16 32.79 -31.63
N PRO A 5 -0.09 32.93 -32.44
CA PRO A 5 0.43 31.84 -33.27
C PRO A 5 0.89 30.61 -32.45
N SER A 6 1.11 30.75 -31.13
CA SER A 6 1.44 29.62 -30.24
C SER A 6 0.28 28.67 -29.96
N ILE A 7 -0.98 29.09 -30.18
CA ILE A 7 -2.18 28.31 -29.85
C ILE A 7 -2.25 26.97 -30.60
N PHE A 8 -1.59 26.89 -31.76
CA PHE A 8 -1.57 25.69 -32.61
C PHE A 8 -0.24 24.92 -32.57
N ASP A 9 0.69 25.30 -31.70
CA ASP A 9 1.98 24.61 -31.56
C ASP A 9 1.86 23.37 -30.67
N TYR A 10 1.22 22.33 -31.20
CA TYR A 10 1.06 21.05 -30.51
C TYR A 10 2.36 20.25 -30.37
N ASP A 11 3.31 20.48 -31.29
CA ASP A 11 4.57 19.75 -31.34
C ASP A 11 5.48 20.16 -30.18
N SER A 12 5.58 21.46 -29.85
CA SER A 12 6.38 21.91 -28.72
C SER A 12 5.87 21.40 -27.37
N PHE A 13 4.55 21.31 -27.19
CA PHE A 13 3.96 20.72 -25.99
C PHE A 13 4.22 19.21 -25.91
N TYR A 14 4.14 18.49 -27.03
CA TYR A 14 4.41 17.05 -27.05
C TYR A 14 5.88 16.76 -26.73
N ASP A 15 6.81 17.52 -27.30
CA ASP A 15 8.24 17.44 -27.01
C ASP A 15 8.53 17.78 -25.55
N ALA A 16 7.92 18.85 -25.01
CA ALA A 16 8.01 19.19 -23.59
C ALA A 16 7.48 18.05 -22.70
N LYS A 17 6.35 17.46 -23.04
CA LYS A 17 5.80 16.31 -22.31
C LYS A 17 6.73 15.10 -22.39
N ALA A 18 7.30 14.79 -23.55
CA ALA A 18 8.23 13.69 -23.72
C ALA A 18 9.46 13.87 -22.82
N THR A 19 10.09 15.05 -22.86
CA THR A 19 11.26 15.35 -22.02
C THR A 19 10.97 15.25 -20.52
N VAL A 20 9.82 15.77 -20.05
CA VAL A 20 9.39 15.63 -18.64
C VAL A 20 9.20 14.17 -18.27
N THR A 21 8.58 13.36 -19.13
CA THR A 21 8.38 11.92 -18.84
C THR A 21 9.70 11.14 -18.81
N GLU A 22 10.65 11.48 -19.67
CA GLU A 22 11.97 10.86 -19.71
C GLU A 22 12.81 11.24 -18.50
N ALA A 23 12.80 12.52 -18.10
CA ALA A 23 13.44 12.99 -16.87
C ALA A 23 12.87 12.25 -15.65
N LYS A 24 11.54 12.08 -15.57
CA LYS A 24 10.89 11.28 -14.51
C LYS A 24 11.30 9.81 -14.54
N LYS A 25 11.40 9.19 -15.73
CA LYS A 25 11.88 7.81 -15.86
C LYS A 25 13.33 7.66 -15.42
N ALA A 26 14.19 8.63 -15.76
CA ALA A 26 15.58 8.64 -15.34
C ALA A 26 15.70 8.78 -13.81
N ALA A 27 14.95 9.71 -13.22
CA ALA A 27 14.87 9.87 -11.76
C ALA A 27 14.36 8.60 -11.06
N ALA A 28 13.32 7.96 -11.60
CA ALA A 28 12.78 6.71 -11.06
C ALA A 28 13.78 5.55 -11.12
N ARG A 29 14.65 5.50 -12.15
CA ARG A 29 15.74 4.51 -12.24
C ARG A 29 16.81 4.76 -11.18
N GLN A 30 17.20 6.02 -10.95
CA GLN A 30 18.12 6.38 -9.87
C GLN A 30 17.53 6.04 -8.49
N GLU A 31 16.27 6.39 -8.26
CA GLU A 31 15.56 6.02 -7.04
C GLU A 31 15.53 4.51 -6.85
N ALA A 32 15.24 3.74 -7.91
CA ALA A 32 15.21 2.28 -7.84
C ALA A 32 16.56 1.65 -7.45
N ILE A 33 17.68 2.27 -7.81
CA ILE A 33 19.03 1.84 -7.43
C ILE A 33 19.28 2.14 -5.94
N GLU A 34 18.81 3.29 -5.45
CA GLU A 34 18.98 3.71 -4.06
C GLU A 34 17.96 3.08 -3.10
N ARG A 35 16.85 2.56 -3.64
CA ARG A 35 15.72 2.12 -2.85
C ARG A 35 16.07 0.88 -2.02
N LYS A 36 15.99 1.05 -0.71
CA LYS A 36 16.05 -0.05 0.27
C LYS A 36 14.94 -1.09 0.01
N PRO A 37 15.15 -2.36 0.41
CA PRO A 37 14.17 -3.42 0.19
C PRO A 37 12.80 -3.08 0.76
N LYS A 38 11.77 -3.26 -0.06
CA LYS A 38 10.39 -2.78 0.17
C LYS A 38 9.74 -3.25 1.48
N TYR A 39 10.20 -4.38 2.04
CA TYR A 39 9.54 -5.05 3.17
C TYR A 39 10.39 -5.17 4.43
N ILE A 40 11.71 -4.96 4.37
CA ILE A 40 12.57 -5.19 5.55
C ILE A 40 12.26 -4.18 6.65
N ASN A 41 12.11 -2.91 6.31
CA ASN A 41 11.78 -1.89 7.30
C ASN A 41 10.43 -2.18 7.96
N ASN A 42 9.40 -2.50 7.18
CA ASN A 42 8.08 -2.86 7.72
C ASN A 42 8.14 -4.08 8.65
N LEU A 43 8.99 -5.07 8.35
CA LEU A 43 9.19 -6.23 9.21
C LEU A 43 9.88 -5.84 10.52
N LEU A 44 10.91 -4.99 10.46
CA LEU A 44 11.62 -4.47 11.63
C LEU A 44 10.70 -3.62 12.50
N ASP A 45 9.92 -2.73 11.89
CA ASP A 45 8.93 -1.88 12.56
C ASP A 45 7.84 -2.73 13.22
N ALA A 46 7.34 -3.76 12.53
CA ALA A 46 6.37 -4.68 13.11
C ALA A 46 6.96 -5.49 14.27
N ALA A 47 8.23 -5.92 14.18
CA ALA A 47 8.91 -6.58 15.28
C ALA A 47 9.10 -5.63 16.48
N ALA A 48 9.45 -4.37 16.24
CA ALA A 48 9.60 -3.35 17.27
C ALA A 48 8.26 -3.04 17.96
N ARG A 49 7.16 -2.90 17.19
CA ARG A 49 5.80 -2.75 17.73
C ARG A 49 5.40 -3.91 18.62
N ARG A 50 5.58 -5.16 18.16
CA ARG A 50 5.29 -6.35 18.98
C ARG A 50 6.09 -6.39 20.28
N LYS A 51 7.36 -5.99 20.26
CA LYS A 51 8.17 -5.91 21.49
C LYS A 51 7.59 -4.90 22.47
N LYS A 52 7.17 -3.71 22.00
CA LYS A 52 6.50 -2.71 22.83
C LYS A 52 5.18 -3.26 23.39
N ASP A 53 4.35 -3.88 22.55
CA ASP A 53 3.07 -4.46 22.96
C ASP A 53 3.26 -5.55 24.03
N GLN A 54 4.28 -6.41 23.88
CA GLN A 54 4.63 -7.42 24.87
C GLN A 54 5.05 -6.80 26.21
N LEU A 55 5.79 -5.70 26.21
CA LEU A 55 6.15 -4.99 27.44
C LEU A 55 4.92 -4.43 28.13
N VAL A 56 4.03 -3.77 27.38
CA VAL A 56 2.76 -3.23 27.89
C VAL A 56 1.86 -4.35 28.44
N ALA A 57 1.78 -5.49 27.75
CA ALA A 57 1.00 -6.63 28.21
C ALA A 57 1.54 -7.21 29.52
N LYS A 58 2.86 -7.34 29.65
CA LYS A 58 3.52 -7.78 30.90
C LYS A 58 3.28 -6.80 32.04
N GLU A 59 3.35 -5.51 31.79
CA GLU A 59 3.08 -4.48 32.80
C GLU A 59 1.62 -4.51 33.27
N ARG A 60 0.66 -4.65 32.35
CA ARG A 60 -0.75 -4.81 32.70
C ARG A 60 -1.02 -6.11 33.46
N LEU A 61 -0.33 -7.19 33.10
CA LEU A 61 -0.43 -8.47 33.81
C LEU A 61 0.07 -8.34 35.25
N LEU A 62 1.25 -7.74 35.45
CA LEU A 62 1.81 -7.48 36.77
C LEU A 62 0.93 -6.56 37.62
N GLN A 63 0.33 -5.54 36.99
CA GLN A 63 -0.62 -4.65 37.64
C GLN A 63 -1.86 -5.43 38.12
N ARG A 64 -2.41 -6.31 37.27
CA ARG A 64 -3.56 -7.15 37.60
C ARG A 64 -3.26 -8.15 38.71
N GLU A 65 -2.07 -8.75 38.71
CA GLU A 65 -1.61 -9.64 39.79
C GLU A 65 -1.53 -8.88 41.12
N ARG A 66 -0.97 -7.66 41.13
CA ARG A 66 -0.92 -6.82 42.33
C ARG A 66 -2.29 -6.37 42.84
N GLU A 67 -3.25 -6.16 41.94
CA GLU A 67 -4.62 -5.83 42.32
C GLU A 67 -5.33 -7.04 42.94
N ALA A 68 -5.07 -8.24 42.41
CA ALA A 68 -5.60 -9.48 42.98
C ALA A 68 -4.97 -9.83 44.35
N GLU A 69 -3.67 -9.61 44.52
CA GLU A 69 -2.96 -9.80 45.80
C GLU A 69 -3.11 -8.60 46.76
N GLY A 70 -3.73 -7.51 46.29
CA GLY A 70 -3.79 -6.22 46.98
C GLY A 70 -4.53 -6.27 48.31
N ASP A 71 -5.49 -7.20 48.45
CA ASP A 71 -6.21 -7.43 49.70
C ASP A 71 -5.35 -8.17 50.74
N GLU A 72 -4.38 -8.98 50.31
CA GLU A 72 -3.51 -9.77 51.19
C GLU A 72 -2.29 -8.96 51.69
N PHE A 73 -1.92 -7.90 50.98
CA PHE A 73 -0.75 -7.07 51.29
C PHE A 73 -1.07 -5.58 51.46
N ALA A 74 -2.33 -5.24 51.77
CA ALA A 74 -2.76 -3.86 52.02
C ALA A 74 -1.96 -3.18 53.16
N ASP A 75 -1.57 -3.95 54.18
CA ASP A 75 -0.83 -3.46 55.35
C ASP A 75 0.68 -3.32 55.11
N LYS A 76 1.20 -3.73 53.93
CA LYS A 76 2.63 -3.67 53.62
C LYS A 76 2.96 -2.48 52.71
N GLU A 77 4.11 -1.87 52.96
CA GLU A 77 4.61 -0.75 52.15
C GLU A 77 4.97 -1.20 50.72
N LYS A 78 4.58 -0.41 49.72
CA LYS A 78 4.85 -0.66 48.30
C LYS A 78 6.13 0.03 47.87
N PHE A 79 7.19 -0.73 47.59
CA PHE A 79 8.46 -0.19 47.10
C PHE A 79 8.56 -0.32 45.59
N VAL A 80 8.70 0.82 44.90
CA VAL A 80 8.94 0.87 43.45
C VAL A 80 10.37 1.33 43.21
N THR A 81 11.13 0.56 42.43
CA THR A 81 12.50 0.95 42.06
C THR A 81 12.47 2.10 41.05
N ALA A 82 13.48 2.99 41.09
CA ALA A 82 13.57 4.12 40.17
C ALA A 82 13.55 3.68 38.69
N ALA A 83 14.16 2.52 38.39
CA ALA A 83 14.18 1.94 37.05
C ALA A 83 12.78 1.53 36.56
N TYR A 84 11.96 0.92 37.45
CA TYR A 84 10.58 0.54 37.11
C TYR A 84 9.69 1.76 36.89
N LYS A 85 9.87 2.82 37.71
CA LYS A 85 9.16 4.08 37.53
C LYS A 85 9.49 4.72 36.18
N ALA A 86 10.78 4.75 35.81
CA ALA A 86 11.22 5.23 34.51
C ALA A 86 10.64 4.40 33.35
N GLN A 87 10.64 3.06 33.48
CA GLN A 87 10.05 2.17 32.48
C GLN A 87 8.55 2.45 32.28
N GLN A 88 7.80 2.61 33.37
CA GLN A 88 6.36 2.90 33.34
C GLN A 88 6.06 4.27 32.70
N GLU A 89 6.90 5.27 32.96
CA GLU A 89 6.75 6.59 32.32
C GLU A 89 7.06 6.53 30.82
N GLU A 90 8.08 5.79 30.41
CA GLU A 90 8.42 5.58 29.00
C GLU A 90 7.31 4.82 28.25
N THR A 91 6.76 3.74 28.84
CA THR A 91 5.65 3.01 28.21
C THR A 91 4.39 3.86 28.11
N ARG A 92 4.10 4.68 29.13
CA ARG A 92 2.98 5.62 29.11
C ARG A 92 3.14 6.70 28.03
N LYS A 93 4.30 7.34 27.94
CA LYS A 93 4.58 8.35 26.89
C LYS A 93 4.44 7.76 25.49
N LEU A 94 4.98 6.56 25.28
CA LEU A 94 4.87 5.86 24.00
C LEU A 94 3.40 5.55 23.64
N GLN A 95 2.57 5.18 24.61
CA GLN A 95 1.14 4.96 24.38
C GLN A 95 0.41 6.25 24.02
N GLU A 96 0.68 7.35 24.73
CA GLU A 96 0.07 8.66 24.46
C GLU A 96 0.45 9.17 23.06
N GLU A 97 1.70 9.00 22.64
CA GLU A 97 2.14 9.35 21.28
C GLU A 97 1.50 8.49 20.19
N GLU A 98 1.40 7.18 20.38
CA GLU A 98 0.74 6.28 19.43
C GLU A 98 -0.76 6.59 19.33
N MET A 99 -1.42 6.89 20.46
CA MET A 99 -2.83 7.30 20.47
C MET A 99 -3.03 8.63 19.74
N ARG A 100 -2.16 9.62 19.96
CA ARG A 100 -2.24 10.90 19.25
C ARG A 100 -2.05 10.72 17.74
N LYS A 101 -1.08 9.91 17.33
CA LYS A 101 -0.85 9.58 15.91
C LYS A 101 -2.03 8.85 15.30
N ALA A 102 -2.61 7.89 16.02
CA ALA A 102 -3.78 7.16 15.55
C ALA A 102 -4.99 8.09 15.36
N GLU A 103 -5.21 9.04 16.28
CA GLU A 103 -6.28 10.03 16.15
C GLU A 103 -6.03 10.98 14.96
N GLU A 104 -4.81 11.49 14.80
CA GLU A 104 -4.42 12.32 13.65
C GLU A 104 -4.60 11.57 12.32
N GLU A 105 -4.22 10.30 12.25
CA GLU A 105 -4.39 9.45 11.07
C GLU A 105 -5.87 9.17 10.80
N GLU A 106 -6.67 8.92 11.83
CA GLU A 106 -8.11 8.74 11.70
C GLU A 106 -8.81 10.02 11.24
N ARG A 107 -8.42 11.19 11.76
CA ARG A 107 -8.89 12.49 11.29
C ARG A 107 -8.51 12.73 9.84
N ARG A 108 -7.26 12.44 9.45
CA ARG A 108 -6.81 12.54 8.06
C ARG A 108 -7.59 11.60 7.16
N ARG A 109 -7.85 10.36 7.60
CA ARG A 109 -8.66 9.38 6.86
C ARG A 109 -10.10 9.85 6.66
N LYS A 110 -10.70 10.47 7.69
CA LYS A 110 -12.03 11.10 7.61
C LYS A 110 -12.04 12.28 6.63
N MET A 111 -11.00 13.12 6.65
CA MET A 111 -10.88 14.28 5.75
C MET A 111 -10.53 13.91 4.30
N ALA A 112 -9.80 12.82 4.08
CA ALA A 112 -9.31 12.42 2.76
C ALA A 112 -10.40 11.86 1.82
N GLY A 113 -11.65 11.72 2.29
CA GLY A 113 -12.75 11.16 1.51
C GLY A 113 -12.57 9.65 1.31
N GLY A 114 -13.29 8.85 2.10
CA GLY A 114 -13.18 7.40 2.05
C GLY A 114 -13.68 6.81 0.72
N GLY A 115 -12.90 5.90 0.13
CA GLY A 115 -13.34 5.02 -0.96
C GLY A 115 -12.76 5.35 -2.34
N MET A 116 -13.43 4.83 -3.38
CA MET A 116 -12.99 4.97 -4.79
C MET A 116 -12.92 6.42 -5.26
N GLN A 117 -13.79 7.31 -4.73
CA GLN A 117 -13.78 8.73 -5.09
C GLN A 117 -12.46 9.43 -4.72
N GLY A 118 -11.87 9.10 -3.56
CA GLY A 118 -10.56 9.63 -3.17
C GLY A 118 -9.43 9.13 -4.08
N PHE A 119 -9.53 7.88 -4.54
CA PHE A 119 -8.60 7.32 -5.53
C PHE A 119 -8.69 8.06 -6.87
N TYR A 120 -9.91 8.24 -7.42
CA TYR A 120 -10.09 8.99 -8.67
C TYR A 120 -9.62 10.44 -8.55
N LYS A 121 -9.93 11.10 -7.42
CA LYS A 121 -9.40 12.44 -7.13
C LYS A 121 -7.88 12.47 -7.14
N SER A 122 -7.23 11.50 -6.49
CA SER A 122 -5.77 11.44 -6.46
C SER A 122 -5.15 11.21 -7.84
N ILE A 123 -5.80 10.42 -8.72
CA ILE A 123 -5.37 10.24 -10.10
C ILE A 123 -5.55 11.54 -10.89
N MET A 124 -6.68 12.23 -10.72
CA MET A 124 -6.95 13.51 -11.36
C MET A 124 -5.91 14.55 -10.93
N ASP A 125 -5.69 14.72 -9.62
CA ASP A 125 -4.68 15.63 -9.06
C ASP A 125 -3.26 15.29 -9.59
N GLN A 126 -2.93 14.00 -9.75
CA GLN A 126 -1.65 13.60 -10.35
C GLN A 126 -1.57 13.93 -11.84
N SER A 127 -2.65 13.74 -12.59
CA SER A 127 -2.70 14.05 -14.02
C SER A 127 -2.64 15.55 -14.28
N GLU A 128 -3.29 16.36 -13.44
CA GLU A 128 -3.24 17.82 -13.49
C GLU A 128 -1.84 18.33 -13.20
N LYS A 129 -1.16 17.79 -12.18
CA LYS A 129 0.25 18.12 -11.89
C LYS A 129 1.18 17.79 -13.05
N GLN A 130 1.01 16.61 -13.66
CA GLN A 130 1.80 16.24 -14.84
C GLN A 130 1.55 17.19 -16.02
N HIS A 131 0.31 17.64 -16.20
CA HIS A 131 -0.04 18.60 -17.23
C HIS A 131 0.56 19.97 -16.95
N GLN A 132 0.45 20.47 -15.72
CA GLN A 132 1.05 21.75 -15.29
C GLN A 132 2.57 21.76 -15.49
N GLU A 133 3.27 20.70 -15.07
CA GLU A 133 4.71 20.57 -15.28
C GLU A 133 5.10 20.55 -16.77
N ALA A 134 4.28 19.92 -17.63
CA ALA A 134 4.51 19.92 -19.07
C ALA A 134 4.28 21.30 -19.70
N VAL A 135 3.26 22.03 -19.26
CA VAL A 135 2.98 23.41 -19.71
C VAL A 135 4.09 24.37 -19.24
N GLU A 136 4.54 24.25 -17.99
CA GLU A 136 5.67 25.03 -17.47
C GLU A 136 6.96 24.73 -18.23
N ALA A 137 7.24 23.46 -18.52
CA ALA A 137 8.39 23.05 -19.33
C ALA A 137 8.32 23.59 -20.76
N ALA A 138 7.13 23.57 -21.40
CA ALA A 138 6.91 24.16 -22.72
C ALA A 138 7.13 25.68 -22.69
N ALA A 139 6.54 26.39 -21.72
CA ALA A 139 6.72 27.83 -21.56
C ALA A 139 8.19 28.21 -21.28
N GLU A 140 8.93 27.39 -20.54
CA GLU A 140 10.37 27.57 -20.35
C GLU A 140 11.17 27.35 -21.63
N MET A 141 10.79 26.39 -22.47
CA MET A 141 11.42 26.12 -23.76
C MET A 141 11.18 27.26 -24.75
N GLU A 142 9.98 27.84 -24.77
CA GLU A 142 9.65 29.03 -25.54
C GLU A 142 10.46 30.26 -25.06
N ARG A 143 10.50 30.50 -23.75
CA ARG A 143 11.27 31.63 -23.15
C ARG A 143 12.77 31.53 -23.40
N LYS A 144 13.32 30.31 -23.48
CA LYS A 144 14.75 30.07 -23.75
C LYS A 144 15.11 30.19 -25.24
N GLY A 145 14.15 30.54 -26.11
CA GLY A 145 14.39 30.72 -27.55
C GLY A 145 14.64 29.37 -28.23
N GLY A 146 13.56 28.70 -28.65
CA GLY A 146 13.60 27.35 -29.19
C GLY A 146 14.40 27.22 -30.48
N VAL A 147 15.66 26.77 -30.38
CA VAL A 147 16.24 25.82 -31.34
C VAL A 147 17.08 24.81 -30.55
N ARG A 148 16.41 23.84 -29.93
CA ARG A 148 17.00 22.52 -29.86
C ARG A 148 16.41 21.77 -31.03
N GLN A 149 17.20 21.58 -32.08
CA GLN A 149 16.98 20.52 -33.04
C GLN A 149 16.63 19.30 -32.22
N THR A 150 15.41 18.80 -32.40
CA THR A 150 15.07 17.45 -32.02
C THR A 150 16.18 16.59 -32.61
N GLN A 151 17.12 16.17 -31.77
CA GLN A 151 17.87 14.96 -32.02
C GLN A 151 16.80 13.88 -31.88
N VAL A 152 15.97 13.75 -32.92
CA VAL A 152 15.41 12.47 -33.30
C VAL A 152 16.63 11.59 -33.31
N GLU A 153 16.80 10.77 -32.27
CA GLU A 153 17.75 9.68 -32.33
C GLU A 153 17.34 8.95 -33.61
N LYS A 154 18.07 9.21 -34.70
CA LYS A 154 17.91 8.49 -35.95
C LYS A 154 18.20 7.07 -35.52
N VAL A 155 17.14 6.28 -35.36
CA VAL A 155 17.25 4.85 -35.12
C VAL A 155 18.09 4.36 -36.28
N LYS A 156 19.36 4.07 -36.01
CA LYS A 156 20.33 3.66 -37.02
C LYS A 156 19.66 2.55 -37.81
N THR A 157 19.62 2.70 -39.13
CA THR A 157 18.96 1.70 -39.97
C THR A 157 19.65 0.35 -39.76
N ASP A 158 18.91 -0.75 -39.89
CA ASP A 158 19.46 -2.10 -39.67
C ASP A 158 20.74 -2.35 -40.50
N ALA A 159 20.86 -1.69 -41.66
CA ALA A 159 22.04 -1.70 -42.51
C ALA A 159 23.27 -1.01 -41.89
N GLU A 160 23.09 0.14 -41.24
CA GLU A 160 24.17 0.85 -40.53
C GLU A 160 24.65 0.06 -39.31
N LEU A 161 23.72 -0.58 -38.61
CA LEU A 161 24.01 -1.40 -37.44
C LEU A 161 24.79 -2.67 -37.84
N ALA A 162 24.40 -3.30 -38.96
CA ALA A 162 25.11 -4.45 -39.49
C ALA A 162 26.51 -4.09 -40.04
N ALA A 163 26.69 -2.90 -40.63
CA ALA A 163 28.01 -2.42 -41.06
C ALA A 163 28.95 -2.17 -39.87
N GLU A 164 28.43 -1.60 -38.77
CA GLU A 164 29.18 -1.38 -37.54
C GLU A 164 29.61 -2.71 -36.88
N LEU A 165 28.74 -3.73 -36.91
CA LEU A 165 29.05 -5.07 -36.39
C LEU A 165 30.07 -5.83 -37.25
N LYS A 166 30.00 -5.69 -38.58
CA LYS A 166 31.04 -6.21 -39.48
C LYS A 166 32.39 -5.55 -39.23
N ALA A 167 32.42 -4.24 -38.99
CA ALA A 167 33.64 -3.53 -38.60
C ALA A 167 34.19 -4.00 -37.24
N LYS A 168 33.32 -4.46 -36.34
CA LYS A 168 33.66 -5.10 -35.05
C LYS A 168 34.01 -6.60 -35.17
N GLY A 169 34.03 -7.16 -36.39
CA GLY A 169 34.39 -8.55 -36.66
C GLY A 169 33.26 -9.56 -36.49
N ILE A 170 32.02 -9.12 -36.35
CA ILE A 170 30.82 -9.98 -36.30
C ILE A 170 30.19 -9.98 -37.69
N ASN A 171 30.20 -11.14 -38.35
CA ASN A 171 29.57 -11.29 -39.66
C ASN A 171 28.04 -11.36 -39.50
N VAL A 172 27.36 -10.35 -40.03
CA VAL A 172 25.89 -10.27 -40.09
C VAL A 172 25.45 -10.40 -41.55
N HIS A 173 24.52 -11.32 -41.82
CA HIS A 173 23.95 -11.52 -43.15
C HIS A 173 22.80 -10.54 -43.41
N ILE A 174 22.87 -9.85 -44.55
CA ILE A 174 21.89 -8.85 -44.99
C ILE A 174 21.33 -9.28 -46.35
N ASN A 175 20.02 -9.19 -46.54
CA ASN A 175 19.36 -9.42 -47.83
C ASN A 175 19.56 -8.24 -48.81
N GLU A 176 19.21 -8.45 -50.08
CA GLU A 176 19.31 -7.42 -51.14
C GLU A 176 18.50 -6.15 -50.85
N GLU A 177 17.49 -6.23 -49.98
CA GLU A 177 16.69 -5.10 -49.50
C GLU A 177 17.27 -4.39 -48.25
N GLY A 178 18.48 -4.76 -47.81
CA GLY A 178 19.15 -4.12 -46.67
C GLY A 178 18.64 -4.58 -45.29
N GLN A 179 17.78 -5.60 -45.23
CA GLN A 179 17.27 -6.18 -43.98
C GLN A 179 18.15 -7.33 -43.49
N VAL A 180 18.34 -7.41 -42.17
CA VAL A 180 19.15 -8.48 -41.54
C VAL A 180 18.35 -9.78 -41.52
N VAL A 181 18.96 -10.84 -42.06
CA VAL A 181 18.32 -12.15 -42.26
C VAL A 181 18.05 -12.84 -40.93
N ASP A 182 19.00 -12.79 -39.99
CA ASP A 182 18.84 -13.31 -38.63
C ASP A 182 19.16 -12.24 -37.59
N LYS A 183 18.13 -11.77 -36.88
CA LYS A 183 18.25 -10.78 -35.81
C LYS A 183 19.09 -11.27 -34.63
N ARG A 184 19.38 -12.57 -34.54
CA ARG A 184 20.28 -13.13 -33.52
C ARG A 184 21.74 -12.77 -33.76
N GLU A 185 22.13 -12.53 -35.02
CA GLU A 185 23.49 -12.12 -35.39
C GLU A 185 23.80 -10.68 -34.93
N LEU A 186 22.76 -9.88 -34.67
CA LEU A 186 22.88 -8.54 -34.09
C LEU A 186 23.14 -8.56 -32.59
N LEU A 187 22.98 -9.71 -31.93
CA LEU A 187 23.28 -9.87 -30.52
C LEU A 187 24.78 -10.02 -30.35
N SER A 188 25.37 -9.18 -29.51
CA SER A 188 26.79 -9.28 -29.14
C SER A 188 27.10 -10.71 -28.70
N ALA A 189 28.16 -11.30 -29.25
CA ALA A 189 28.61 -12.69 -29.03
C ALA A 189 28.94 -13.06 -27.55
N GLY A 190 28.61 -12.22 -26.57
CA GLY A 190 28.82 -12.39 -25.14
C GLY A 190 27.57 -12.76 -24.34
N LEU A 191 26.59 -13.47 -24.92
CA LEU A 191 25.45 -14.00 -24.16
C LEU A 191 25.85 -15.33 -23.47
N ASN A 192 26.41 -15.23 -22.26
CA ASN A 192 26.37 -16.19 -21.14
C ASN A 192 26.29 -17.71 -21.46
N VAL A 193 27.21 -18.26 -22.25
CA VAL A 193 27.58 -19.67 -22.15
C VAL A 193 28.92 -19.74 -21.41
N ALA A 194 28.86 -19.60 -20.07
CA ALA A 194 30.03 -19.87 -19.25
C ALA A 194 30.41 -21.36 -19.41
N PRO A 195 31.71 -21.71 -19.57
CA PRO A 195 32.13 -23.10 -19.47
C PRO A 195 31.73 -23.61 -18.08
N SER A 196 31.20 -24.82 -18.01
CA SER A 196 30.75 -25.46 -16.78
C SER A 196 31.94 -25.69 -15.83
N GLY A 197 32.31 -24.66 -15.07
CA GLY A 197 33.35 -24.67 -14.06
C GLY A 197 32.86 -23.98 -12.80
N LYS A 198 32.67 -24.76 -11.73
CA LYS A 198 32.44 -24.35 -10.33
C LYS A 198 33.09 -22.99 -10.01
N HIS A 199 32.31 -21.99 -9.56
CA HIS A 199 32.63 -20.95 -8.56
C HIS A 199 31.27 -20.47 -7.97
N GLY A 200 31.04 -20.48 -6.66
CA GLY A 200 31.56 -19.50 -5.72
C GLY A 200 30.59 -18.31 -5.67
N GLY A 201 29.74 -18.25 -4.63
CA GLY A 201 28.49 -17.48 -4.63
C GLY A 201 28.64 -15.97 -4.75
N SER A 202 27.96 -15.38 -5.73
CA SER A 202 27.60 -13.96 -5.77
C SER A 202 26.10 -13.83 -5.51
N ARG A 203 25.73 -13.60 -4.24
CA ARG A 203 24.35 -13.33 -3.77
C ARG A 203 24.02 -11.83 -3.76
N GLY A 204 24.69 -11.02 -4.58
CA GLY A 204 24.58 -9.56 -4.54
C GLY A 204 23.51 -8.94 -5.45
N ALA A 205 23.03 -9.66 -6.47
CA ALA A 205 22.25 -9.04 -7.55
C ALA A 205 21.03 -9.88 -8.01
N ASP A 206 20.53 -10.78 -7.16
CA ASP A 206 19.37 -11.61 -7.51
C ASP A 206 18.06 -10.80 -7.68
N HIS A 207 17.98 -9.60 -7.09
CA HIS A 207 16.82 -8.71 -7.19
C HIS A 207 16.75 -7.90 -8.50
N LEU A 208 17.82 -7.86 -9.29
CA LEU A 208 17.89 -7.19 -10.59
C LEU A 208 17.66 -8.15 -11.77
N ARG A 209 17.65 -9.46 -11.50
CA ARG A 209 17.34 -10.47 -12.50
C ARG A 209 15.84 -10.54 -12.69
N SER A 210 15.34 -9.87 -13.72
CA SER A 210 14.04 -10.21 -14.31
C SER A 210 14.15 -11.64 -14.84
N SER A 211 13.79 -12.60 -14.00
CA SER A 211 13.71 -13.99 -14.42
C SER A 211 12.52 -14.09 -15.37
N ASN A 212 12.79 -14.04 -16.67
CA ASN A 212 11.87 -14.53 -17.69
C ASN A 212 11.86 -16.07 -17.66
N LYS A 213 11.73 -16.65 -16.47
CA LYS A 213 11.38 -18.05 -16.30
C LYS A 213 9.89 -18.12 -16.59
N LEU A 214 9.55 -18.75 -17.71
CA LEU A 214 8.23 -19.34 -17.90
C LEU A 214 7.83 -19.99 -16.57
N ALA A 215 6.71 -19.57 -16.00
CA ALA A 215 6.21 -20.07 -14.74
C ALA A 215 5.94 -21.57 -14.88
N GLN A 216 6.96 -22.39 -14.63
CA GLN A 216 6.77 -23.78 -14.27
C GLN A 216 6.04 -23.74 -12.94
N SER A 217 4.77 -24.12 -13.01
CA SER A 217 3.85 -24.30 -11.89
C SER A 217 4.59 -24.90 -10.69
N ALA A 218 4.83 -24.08 -9.67
CA ALA A 218 5.37 -24.52 -8.39
C ALA A 218 4.34 -25.30 -7.54
N PHE A 219 3.35 -25.92 -8.19
CA PHE A 219 2.44 -26.86 -7.55
C PHE A 219 2.93 -28.28 -7.82
N GLN A 220 3.86 -28.72 -6.99
CA GLN A 220 4.00 -30.15 -6.72
C GLN A 220 2.62 -30.62 -6.19
N PRO A 221 1.97 -31.64 -6.77
CA PRO A 221 0.71 -32.15 -6.26
C PRO A 221 0.96 -32.84 -4.91
N ARG A 222 0.98 -32.07 -3.84
CA ARG A 222 0.92 -32.59 -2.47
C ARG A 222 -0.52 -33.00 -2.20
N ASN A 223 -0.76 -34.31 -2.14
CA ASN A 223 -1.96 -35.00 -1.64
C ASN A 223 -3.19 -34.10 -1.46
N ALA A 224 -3.99 -33.96 -2.53
CA ALA A 224 -5.21 -33.14 -2.55
C ALA A 224 -6.16 -33.43 -1.37
N VAL A 225 -6.19 -34.68 -0.92
CA VAL A 225 -6.98 -35.16 0.22
C VAL A 225 -6.60 -34.45 1.54
N ASN A 226 -5.30 -34.23 1.79
CA ASN A 226 -4.86 -33.56 3.02
C ASN A 226 -5.12 -32.05 2.98
N GLN A 227 -5.07 -31.42 1.80
CA GLN A 227 -5.46 -30.00 1.67
C GLN A 227 -6.96 -29.79 1.80
N GLN A 228 -7.79 -30.68 1.26
CA GLN A 228 -9.24 -30.64 1.44
C GLN A 228 -9.61 -30.81 2.92
N ALA A 229 -9.03 -31.79 3.61
CA ALA A 229 -9.28 -31.98 5.04
C ALA A 229 -8.86 -30.78 5.91
N GLN A 230 -7.81 -30.04 5.54
CA GLN A 230 -7.42 -28.81 6.24
C GLN A 230 -8.38 -27.65 5.93
N ARG A 231 -8.82 -27.51 4.68
CA ARG A 231 -9.79 -26.48 4.27
C ARG A 231 -11.15 -26.70 4.92
N GLU A 232 -11.61 -27.95 5.00
CA GLU A 232 -12.87 -28.30 5.66
C GLU A 232 -12.84 -28.00 7.17
N ARG A 233 -11.70 -28.25 7.84
CA ARG A 233 -11.55 -27.88 9.26
C ARG A 233 -11.56 -26.38 9.45
N GLN A 234 -10.88 -25.63 8.57
CA GLN A 234 -10.87 -24.17 8.62
C GLN A 234 -12.23 -23.58 8.28
N SER A 235 -12.94 -24.12 7.28
CA SER A 235 -14.28 -23.66 6.91
C SER A 235 -15.29 -23.94 8.01
N ARG A 236 -15.22 -25.11 8.67
CA ARG A 236 -16.07 -25.43 9.82
C ARG A 236 -15.84 -24.50 11.01
N MET A 237 -14.58 -24.14 11.32
CA MET A 237 -14.33 -23.16 12.39
C MET A 237 -14.88 -21.77 12.06
N ILE A 238 -14.74 -21.32 10.81
CA ILE A 238 -15.28 -20.02 10.37
C ILE A 238 -16.82 -20.04 10.38
N GLU A 239 -17.42 -21.14 9.93
CA GLU A 239 -18.86 -21.34 9.94
C GLU A 239 -19.42 -21.34 11.36
N GLU A 240 -18.74 -22.01 12.29
CA GLU A 240 -19.11 -22.02 13.71
C GLU A 240 -19.00 -20.61 14.33
N GLN A 241 -17.94 -19.85 14.02
CA GLN A 241 -17.81 -18.46 14.45
C GLN A 241 -18.91 -17.56 13.89
N LEU A 242 -19.26 -17.75 12.61
CA LEU A 242 -20.32 -16.98 11.96
C LEU A 242 -21.70 -17.34 12.52
N ALA A 243 -21.96 -18.63 12.78
CA ALA A 243 -23.18 -19.10 13.40
C ALA A 243 -23.32 -18.61 14.84
N ALA A 244 -22.23 -18.62 15.63
CA ALA A 244 -22.22 -18.07 16.98
C ALA A 244 -22.49 -16.56 16.98
N HIS A 245 -21.90 -15.82 16.03
CA HIS A 245 -22.16 -14.39 15.87
C HIS A 245 -23.61 -14.12 15.46
N ALA A 246 -24.14 -14.86 14.49
CA ALA A 246 -25.53 -14.73 14.06
C ALA A 246 -26.52 -15.08 15.19
N LYS A 247 -26.19 -16.05 16.04
CA LYS A 247 -26.98 -16.40 17.22
C LYS A 247 -26.98 -15.26 18.25
N ARG A 248 -25.82 -14.69 18.58
CA ARG A 248 -25.71 -13.53 19.47
C ARG A 248 -26.50 -12.33 18.94
N GLN A 249 -26.39 -12.04 17.64
CA GLN A 249 -27.16 -10.96 17.02
C GLN A 249 -28.67 -11.18 17.13
N ARG A 250 -29.14 -12.42 16.94
CA ARG A 250 -30.57 -12.74 17.13
C ARG A 250 -31.01 -12.56 18.58
N GLU A 251 -30.20 -13.02 19.54
CA GLU A 251 -30.47 -12.85 20.96
C GLU A 251 -30.51 -11.36 21.34
N GLU A 252 -29.56 -10.55 20.87
CA GLU A 252 -29.54 -9.09 21.05
C GLU A 252 -30.77 -8.41 20.42
N GLU A 253 -31.17 -8.80 19.21
CA GLU A 253 -32.37 -8.27 18.55
C GLU A 253 -33.66 -8.66 19.29
N GLU A 254 -33.75 -9.88 19.83
CA GLU A 254 -34.87 -10.34 20.64
C GLU A 254 -34.94 -9.60 21.99
N GLU A 255 -33.79 -9.37 22.63
CA GLU A 255 -33.69 -8.58 23.86
C GLU A 255 -34.09 -7.12 23.62
N GLU A 256 -33.63 -6.50 22.52
CA GLU A 256 -34.01 -5.14 22.15
C GLU A 256 -35.51 -5.06 21.80
N LYS A 257 -36.07 -6.05 21.08
CA LYS A 257 -37.52 -6.13 20.84
C LYS A 257 -38.29 -6.27 22.15
N ALA A 258 -37.85 -7.13 23.06
CA ALA A 258 -38.49 -7.30 24.38
C ALA A 258 -38.38 -6.02 25.22
N ARG A 259 -37.27 -5.29 25.12
CA ARG A 259 -37.07 -3.99 25.77
C ARG A 259 -38.00 -2.93 25.19
N LEU A 260 -38.13 -2.86 23.86
CA LEU A 260 -39.05 -1.95 23.18
C LEU A 260 -40.51 -2.29 23.52
N GLU A 261 -40.88 -3.56 23.59
CA GLU A 261 -42.22 -3.96 24.01
C GLU A 261 -42.51 -3.59 25.47
N LYS A 262 -41.56 -3.79 26.38
CA LYS A 262 -41.69 -3.37 27.78
C LYS A 262 -41.81 -1.85 27.88
N ALA A 263 -41.01 -1.11 27.11
CA ALA A 263 -41.08 0.34 27.04
C ALA A 263 -42.45 0.79 26.52
N ALA A 264 -42.94 0.20 25.42
CA ALA A 264 -44.25 0.49 24.85
C ALA A 264 -45.41 0.17 25.81
N LYS A 265 -45.33 -0.94 26.57
CA LYS A 265 -46.32 -1.31 27.60
C LYS A 265 -46.28 -0.37 28.82
N SER A 266 -45.11 0.22 29.13
CA SER A 266 -44.94 1.17 30.25
C SER A 266 -45.28 2.61 29.90
N GLN A 267 -45.25 2.97 28.61
CA GLN A 267 -45.63 4.30 28.15
C GLN A 267 -47.15 4.45 28.21
N LYS A 268 -47.61 5.48 28.93
CA LYS A 268 -49.04 5.83 28.98
C LYS A 268 -49.51 6.23 27.60
N THR A 269 -50.63 5.67 27.14
CA THR A 269 -51.16 6.01 25.82
C THR A 269 -51.73 7.42 25.82
N GLU A 270 -51.80 8.06 24.65
CA GLU A 270 -52.42 9.39 24.51
C GLU A 270 -53.87 9.41 25.02
N ARG A 271 -54.58 8.28 24.91
CA ARG A 271 -55.92 8.10 25.48
C ARG A 271 -55.89 8.18 27.01
N ASP A 272 -54.97 7.49 27.68
CA ASP A 272 -54.84 7.56 29.14
C ASP A 272 -54.52 8.97 29.63
N ILE A 273 -53.69 9.70 28.88
CA ILE A 273 -53.34 11.10 29.18
C ILE A 273 -54.56 12.01 29.00
N SER A 274 -55.34 11.82 27.92
CA SER A 274 -56.55 12.59 27.64
C SER A 274 -57.67 12.36 28.66
N ASP A 275 -57.89 11.11 29.08
CA ASP A 275 -58.89 10.74 30.10
C ASP A 275 -58.49 11.27 31.48
N ALA A 276 -57.20 11.17 31.86
CA ALA A 276 -56.70 11.79 33.09
C ALA A 276 -56.86 13.32 33.08
N LYS A 277 -56.64 13.97 31.94
CA LYS A 277 -56.84 15.42 31.77
C LYS A 277 -58.32 15.80 31.84
N ALA A 278 -59.21 15.01 31.23
CA ALA A 278 -60.66 15.22 31.29
C ALA A 278 -61.20 15.06 32.72
N ARG A 279 -60.75 14.03 33.45
CA ARG A 279 -61.09 13.83 34.87
C ARG A 279 -60.58 14.95 35.76
N TYR A 280 -59.37 15.46 35.49
CA TYR A 280 -58.82 16.60 36.22
C TYR A 280 -59.64 17.87 35.99
N LEU A 281 -60.05 18.13 34.74
CA LEU A 281 -60.90 19.27 34.40
C LEU A 281 -62.31 19.15 34.97
N ALA A 282 -62.90 17.96 35.02
CA ALA A 282 -64.22 17.74 35.61
C ALA A 282 -64.24 17.87 37.15
N ARG A 283 -63.07 17.79 37.79
CA ARG A 283 -62.92 17.90 39.25
C ARG A 283 -62.65 19.34 39.72
N LYS A 284 -62.40 20.26 38.80
CA LYS A 284 -62.08 21.67 39.07
C LYS A 284 -63.26 22.54 38.66
#